data_AF-A0A5C6CQ44-F1
#
_entry.id   AF-A0A5C6CQ44-F1
#
_cell.length_a   1.000
_cell.length_b   1.000
_cell.length_c   1.000
_cell.angle_alpha   90.00
_cell.angle_beta   90.00
_cell.angle_gamma   90.00
#
_symmetry.space_group_name_H-M   'P 1'
#
loop_
_entity.id
_entity.type
_entity.pdbx_description
1 polymer ?
#
loop_
_entity_poly.entity_id
_entity_poly.type
_entity_poly.pdbx_seq_one_letter_code
_entity_poly.pdbx_strand_id
1 'polypeptide(L)'
;MIKLAIRICLLVTVVCTAVLAVTALPSLTGGHLSGKALIVHMMASGGVVTALPILGILMIGQAIGTQQSNTLLQLGFWLTLVTGLLSIASVFMCMLPMASTLTMHTLVEIHGYTGFAMVPAVTLLTLGMIRCRRMHSIRSTTPG
;
A
#
# COMPACT_ATOMS: atom_id res chain seq x y z
N MET A 1 11.62 -13.59 -14.37
CA MET A 1 10.67 -13.95 -13.28
C MET A 1 10.44 -12.81 -12.29
N ILE A 2 11.47 -12.16 -11.74
CA ILE A 2 11.34 -11.04 -10.77
C ILE A 2 10.38 -9.92 -11.23
N LYS A 3 10.50 -9.47 -12.49
CA LYS A 3 9.63 -8.42 -13.06
C LYS A 3 8.14 -8.81 -13.07
N LEU A 4 7.83 -10.11 -13.21
CA LEU A 4 6.45 -10.61 -13.16
C LEU A 4 5.94 -10.62 -11.71
N ALA A 5 6.76 -11.09 -10.77
CA ALA A 5 6.43 -11.07 -9.35
C ALA A 5 6.11 -9.65 -8.86
N ILE A 6 6.94 -8.66 -9.20
CA ILE A 6 6.68 -7.24 -8.86
C ILE A 6 5.33 -6.77 -9.43
N ARG A 7 4.99 -7.16 -10.67
CA ARG A 7 3.71 -6.78 -11.30
C ARG A 7 2.51 -7.39 -10.58
N ILE A 8 2.61 -8.67 -10.22
CA ILE A 8 1.55 -9.38 -9.50
C ILE A 8 1.38 -8.76 -8.12
N CYS A 9 2.46 -8.57 -7.36
CA CYS A 9 2.39 -7.93 -6.04
C CYS A 9 1.82 -6.51 -6.13
N LEU A 10 2.26 -5.71 -7.09
CA LEU A 10 1.72 -4.36 -7.29
C LEU A 10 0.21 -4.39 -7.62
N LEU A 11 -0.21 -5.30 -8.49
CA LEU A 11 -1.63 -5.46 -8.85
C LEU A 11 -2.46 -5.87 -7.64
N VAL A 12 -1.99 -6.84 -6.86
CA VAL A 12 -2.64 -7.25 -5.61
C VAL A 12 -2.74 -6.08 -4.65
N THR A 13 -1.64 -5.35 -4.41
CA THR A 13 -1.65 -4.16 -3.54
C THR A 13 -2.65 -3.11 -4.03
N VAL A 14 -2.66 -2.77 -5.32
CA VAL A 14 -3.61 -1.79 -5.88
C VAL A 14 -5.06 -2.22 -5.69
N VAL A 15 -5.39 -3.46 -6.07
CA VAL A 15 -6.77 -3.99 -5.98
C VAL A 15 -7.20 -4.07 -4.52
N CYS A 16 -6.38 -4.62 -3.63
CA CYS A 16 -6.70 -4.73 -2.22
C CYS A 16 -6.83 -3.35 -1.57
N THR A 17 -5.92 -2.40 -1.83
CA THR A 17 -6.03 -1.03 -1.30
C THR A 17 -7.31 -0.34 -1.78
N ALA A 18 -7.73 -0.53 -3.04
CA ALA A 18 -8.98 0.02 -3.53
C ALA A 18 -10.20 -0.59 -2.81
N VAL A 19 -10.22 -1.92 -2.62
CA VAL A 19 -11.29 -2.61 -1.87
C VAL A 19 -11.32 -2.15 -0.40
N LEU A 20 -10.16 -2.00 0.24
CA LEU A 20 -10.05 -1.52 1.61
C LEU A 20 -10.58 -0.09 1.74
N ALA A 21 -10.23 0.80 0.82
CA ALA A 21 -10.72 2.17 0.81
C ALA A 21 -12.25 2.23 0.66
N VAL A 22 -12.81 1.48 -0.30
CA VAL A 22 -14.26 1.45 -0.54
C VAL A 22 -15.01 0.88 0.66
N THR A 23 -14.53 -0.25 1.21
CA THR A 23 -15.16 -0.87 2.38
C THR A 23 -15.06 0.02 3.61
N ALA A 24 -14.01 0.83 3.74
CA ALA A 24 -13.81 1.76 4.85
C ALA A 24 -14.61 3.07 4.74
N LEU A 25 -15.20 3.42 3.59
CA LEU A 25 -15.95 4.68 3.43
C LEU A 25 -17.01 4.96 4.52
N PRO A 26 -17.80 3.97 5.01
CA PRO A 26 -18.78 4.22 6.06
C PRO A 26 -18.16 4.78 7.36
N SER A 27 -16.89 4.48 7.64
CA SER A 27 -16.21 4.98 8.84
C SER A 27 -16.00 6.49 8.81
N LEU A 28 -15.91 7.10 7.62
CA LEU A 28 -15.82 8.56 7.47
C LEU A 28 -17.13 9.26 7.82
N THR A 29 -18.25 8.56 7.69
CA THR A 29 -19.60 9.10 7.98
C THR A 29 -20.10 8.76 9.40
N GLY A 30 -19.23 8.23 10.27
CA GLY A 30 -19.59 7.79 11.62
C GLY A 30 -20.28 6.42 11.68
N GLY A 31 -20.36 5.71 10.56
CA GLY A 31 -20.80 4.32 10.52
C GLY A 31 -19.73 3.36 11.02
N HIS A 32 -20.14 2.19 11.50
CA HIS A 32 -19.22 1.13 11.92
C HIS A 32 -19.10 0.07 10.81
N LEU A 33 -17.91 -0.49 10.63
CA LEU A 33 -17.69 -1.61 9.72
C LEU A 33 -18.31 -2.88 10.32
N SER A 34 -19.34 -3.45 9.69
CA SER A 34 -19.96 -4.69 10.17
C SER A 34 -20.40 -5.61 9.02
N GLY A 35 -20.73 -6.85 9.38
CA GLY A 35 -21.26 -7.85 8.46
C GLY A 35 -20.32 -8.20 7.30
N LYS A 36 -20.89 -8.31 6.09
CA LYS A 36 -20.14 -8.72 4.88
C LYS A 36 -19.02 -7.75 4.51
N ALA A 37 -19.20 -6.45 4.73
CA ALA A 37 -18.19 -5.44 4.43
C ALA A 37 -16.93 -5.64 5.28
N LEU A 38 -17.09 -5.96 6.57
CA LEU A 38 -15.98 -6.29 7.46
C LEU A 38 -15.21 -7.52 7.00
N ILE A 39 -15.92 -8.59 6.59
CA ILE A 39 -15.27 -9.81 6.08
C ILE A 39 -14.43 -9.50 4.84
N VAL A 40 -15.00 -8.76 3.88
CA VAL A 40 -14.28 -8.37 2.64
C VAL A 40 -13.06 -7.50 2.97
N HIS A 41 -13.21 -6.56 3.91
CA HIS A 41 -12.10 -5.72 4.38
C HIS A 41 -10.99 -6.59 4.99
N MET A 42 -11.31 -7.52 5.89
CA MET A 42 -10.33 -8.42 6.50
C MET A 42 -9.62 -9.31 5.47
N MET A 43 -10.35 -9.84 4.49
CA MET A 43 -9.77 -10.62 3.40
C MET A 43 -8.79 -9.79 2.56
N ALA A 44 -9.19 -8.57 2.17
CA ALA A 44 -8.33 -7.66 1.40
C ALA A 44 -7.09 -7.23 2.21
N SER A 45 -7.22 -7.05 3.53
CA SER A 45 -6.10 -6.75 4.42
C SER A 45 -5.06 -7.87 4.40
N GLY A 46 -5.46 -9.14 4.37
CA GLY A 46 -4.53 -10.27 4.21
C GLY A 46 -3.70 -10.19 2.92
N GLY A 47 -4.32 -9.73 1.83
CA GLY A 47 -3.63 -9.47 0.56
C GLY A 47 -2.55 -8.38 0.70
N VAL A 48 -2.86 -7.25 1.35
CA VAL A 48 -1.86 -6.20 1.59
C VAL A 48 -0.76 -6.64 2.54
N VAL A 49 -1.11 -7.30 3.66
CA VAL A 49 -0.16 -7.79 4.67
C VAL A 49 0.89 -8.73 4.06
N THR A 50 0.50 -9.54 3.08
CA THR A 50 1.41 -10.48 2.40
C THR A 50 2.15 -9.83 1.22
N ALA A 51 1.44 -9.09 0.37
CA ALA A 51 2.02 -8.53 -0.85
C ALA A 51 2.97 -7.36 -0.58
N LEU A 52 2.70 -6.53 0.43
CA LEU A 52 3.49 -5.33 0.70
C LEU A 52 4.94 -5.63 1.14
N PRO A 53 5.22 -6.56 2.08
CA PRO A 53 6.59 -6.92 2.42
C PRO A 53 7.34 -7.54 1.25
N ILE A 54 6.69 -8.41 0.48
CA ILE A 54 7.29 -9.02 -0.72
C ILE A 54 7.64 -7.94 -1.75
N LEU A 55 6.71 -7.02 -2.02
CA LEU A 55 6.94 -5.88 -2.91
C LEU A 55 8.09 -5.01 -2.41
N GLY A 56 8.12 -4.74 -1.10
CA GLY A 56 9.19 -4.01 -0.42
C GLY A 56 10.56 -4.61 -0.70
N ILE A 57 10.73 -5.91 -0.42
CA ILE A 57 11.99 -6.63 -0.64
C ILE A 57 12.38 -6.63 -2.13
N LEU A 58 11.43 -6.89 -3.04
CA LEU A 58 11.71 -6.97 -4.48
C LEU A 58 12.07 -5.61 -5.10
N MET A 59 11.58 -4.50 -4.53
CA MET A 59 11.78 -3.16 -5.07
C MET A 59 12.79 -2.31 -4.29
N ILE A 60 13.27 -2.75 -3.13
CA ILE A 60 14.19 -1.96 -2.28
C ILE A 60 15.47 -1.56 -3.03
N GLY A 61 16.03 -2.45 -3.85
CA GLY A 61 17.21 -2.16 -4.66
C GLY A 61 16.96 -1.06 -5.71
N GLN A 62 15.74 -0.99 -6.26
CA GLN A 62 15.35 0.07 -7.20
C GLN A 62 15.10 1.40 -6.47
N ALA A 63 14.66 1.36 -5.21
CA ALA A 63 14.43 2.54 -4.41
C ALA A 63 15.72 3.17 -3.86
N ILE A 64 16.73 2.35 -3.51
CA ILE A 64 18.02 2.81 -2.98
C ILE A 64 19.01 3.19 -4.10
N GLY A 65 18.89 2.59 -5.29
CA GLY A 65 19.79 2.87 -6.41
C GLY A 65 19.78 4.34 -6.86
N THR A 66 20.96 4.90 -7.06
CA THR A 66 21.19 6.31 -7.47
C THR A 66 21.06 6.55 -8.98
N GLN A 67 20.93 5.48 -9.79
CA GLN A 67 20.89 5.61 -11.25
C GLN A 67 19.47 5.95 -11.75
N GLN A 68 19.32 7.20 -12.20
CA GLN A 68 18.13 7.77 -12.85
C GLN A 68 16.89 7.79 -11.94
N SER A 69 16.94 8.64 -10.92
CA SER A 69 15.88 8.86 -9.93
C SER A 69 14.58 9.34 -10.57
N ASN A 70 13.67 8.41 -10.81
CA ASN A 70 12.27 8.75 -10.93
C ASN A 70 11.76 9.07 -9.51
N THR A 71 11.93 10.31 -9.06
CA THR A 71 11.54 10.78 -7.71
C THR A 71 10.11 10.39 -7.35
N LEU A 72 9.21 10.40 -8.33
CA LEU A 72 7.82 9.97 -8.14
C LEU A 72 7.70 8.50 -7.74
N LEU A 73 8.51 7.62 -8.34
CA LEU A 73 8.57 6.20 -8.02
C LEU A 73 9.12 5.98 -6.60
N GLN A 74 10.22 6.65 -6.25
CA GLN A 74 10.83 6.53 -4.93
C GLN A 74 9.91 7.05 -3.83
N LEU A 75 9.31 8.22 -4.04
CA LEU A 75 8.34 8.80 -3.10
C LEU A 75 7.13 7.88 -2.94
N GLY A 76 6.53 7.42 -4.05
CA GLY A 76 5.40 6.50 -4.01
C GLY A 76 5.73 5.18 -3.30
N PHE A 77 6.92 4.63 -3.53
CA PHE A 77 7.40 3.42 -2.87
C PHE A 77 7.52 3.60 -1.35
N TRP A 78 8.24 4.63 -0.91
CA TRP A 78 8.46 4.88 0.52
C TRP A 78 7.16 5.22 1.24
N LEU A 79 6.31 6.07 0.66
CA LEU A 79 5.00 6.38 1.23
C LEU A 79 4.13 5.12 1.34
N THR A 80 4.13 4.26 0.31
CA THR A 80 3.34 3.02 0.32
C THR A 80 3.83 2.07 1.42
N LEU A 81 5.14 1.92 1.59
CA LEU A 81 5.71 1.10 2.65
C LEU A 81 5.40 1.65 4.03
N VAL A 82 5.63 2.95 4.28
CA VAL A 82 5.44 3.55 5.59
C VAL A 82 3.96 3.51 5.99
N THR A 83 3.06 3.98 5.13
CA THR A 83 1.61 3.99 5.42
C THR A 83 1.06 2.58 5.59
N GLY A 84 1.45 1.64 4.72
CA GLY A 84 1.04 0.25 4.83
C GLY A 84 1.56 -0.42 6.09
N LEU A 85 2.84 -0.25 6.45
CA LEU A 85 3.41 -0.83 7.67
C LEU A 85 2.77 -0.24 8.94
N LEU A 86 2.50 1.06 8.99
CA LEU A 86 1.80 1.68 10.12
C LEU A 86 0.35 1.17 10.24
N SER A 87 -0.35 1.01 9.11
CA SER A 87 -1.69 0.44 9.07
C SER A 87 -1.73 -1.01 9.55
N ILE A 88 -0.74 -1.81 9.17
CA ILE A 88 -0.56 -3.19 9.63
C ILE A 88 -0.25 -3.23 11.13
N ALA A 89 0.76 -2.47 11.57
CA ALA A 89 1.20 -2.44 12.96
C ALA A 89 0.09 -2.02 13.92
N SER A 90 -0.70 -1.00 13.56
CA SER A 90 -1.83 -0.54 14.39
C SER A 90 -2.87 -1.63 14.63
N VAL A 91 -3.24 -2.41 13.61
CA VAL A 91 -4.19 -3.53 13.78
C VAL A 91 -3.61 -4.68 14.59
N PHE A 92 -2.35 -5.05 14.35
CA PHE A 92 -1.70 -6.09 15.16
C PHE A 92 -1.60 -5.68 16.64
N MET A 93 -1.31 -4.41 16.92
CA MET A 93 -1.31 -3.89 18.28
C MET A 93 -2.71 -3.92 18.92
N CYS A 94 -3.78 -3.65 18.16
CA CYS A 94 -5.16 -3.82 18.65
C CYS A 94 -5.51 -5.25 19.05
N MET A 95 -4.81 -6.26 18.52
CA MET A 95 -5.03 -7.67 18.85
C MET A 95 -4.27 -8.12 20.11
N LEU A 96 -3.35 -7.32 20.64
CA LEU A 96 -2.60 -7.67 21.84
C LEU A 96 -3.44 -7.39 23.11
N PRO A 97 -3.36 -8.25 24.14
CA PRO A 97 -4.14 -8.12 25.37
C PRO A 97 -3.65 -6.99 26.31
N MET A 98 -2.94 -5.98 25.78
CA MET A 98 -2.32 -4.90 26.55
C MET A 98 -3.00 -3.53 26.35
N ALA A 99 -3.91 -3.41 25.39
CA ALA A 99 -4.53 -2.13 25.06
C ALA A 99 -5.70 -1.84 26.03
N SER A 100 -5.59 -0.76 26.80
CA SER A 100 -6.76 -0.14 27.42
C SER A 100 -7.78 0.27 26.33
N THR A 101 -9.05 0.46 26.69
CA THR A 101 -10.09 0.91 25.73
C THR A 101 -9.69 2.20 25.01
N LEU A 102 -9.10 3.15 25.73
CA LEU A 102 -8.56 4.39 25.16
C LEU A 102 -7.49 4.11 24.11
N THR A 103 -6.54 3.22 24.41
CA THR A 103 -5.46 2.83 23.49
C THR A 103 -6.01 2.17 22.22
N MET A 104 -7.03 1.32 22.36
CA MET A 104 -7.69 0.67 21.22
C MET A 104 -8.34 1.70 20.29
N HIS A 105 -9.05 2.70 20.83
CA HIS A 105 -9.64 3.77 20.01
C HIS A 105 -8.58 4.57 19.25
N THR A 106 -7.49 4.96 19.90
CA THR A 106 -6.39 5.67 19.25
C THR A 106 -5.73 4.83 18.14
N LEU A 107 -5.51 3.53 18.37
CA LEU A 107 -4.94 2.64 17.36
C LEU A 107 -5.87 2.44 16.17
N VAL A 108 -7.18 2.33 16.38
CA VAL A 108 -8.18 2.25 15.30
C VAL A 108 -8.21 3.54 14.49
N GLU A 109 -8.09 4.70 15.13
CA GLU A 109 -8.00 5.98 14.43
C GLU A 109 -6.72 6.08 13.59
N ILE A 110 -5.56 5.70 14.15
CA ILE A 110 -4.29 5.62 13.41
C ILE A 110 -4.41 4.66 12.23
N HIS A 111 -5.05 3.49 12.42
CA HIS A 111 -5.28 2.52 11.35
C HIS A 111 -6.12 3.14 10.22
N GLY A 112 -7.19 3.87 10.57
CA GLY A 112 -8.02 4.58 9.62
C GLY A 112 -7.23 5.60 8.79
N TYR A 113 -6.53 6.52 9.43
CA TYR A 113 -5.75 7.54 8.73
C TYR A 113 -4.64 6.95 7.86
N THR A 114 -3.89 5.99 8.38
CA THR A 114 -2.80 5.34 7.64
C THR A 114 -3.31 4.49 6.49
N GLY A 115 -4.45 3.81 6.66
CA GLY A 115 -5.13 3.07 5.60
C GLY A 115 -5.60 3.98 4.46
N PHE A 116 -6.23 5.12 4.77
CA PHE A 116 -6.62 6.10 3.74
C PHE A 116 -5.43 6.79 3.09
N ALA A 117 -4.37 7.11 3.84
CA ALA A 117 -3.14 7.68 3.31
C ALA A 117 -2.39 6.74 2.35
N MET A 118 -2.60 5.42 2.48
CA MET A 118 -2.02 4.43 1.56
C MET A 118 -2.61 4.55 0.13
N VAL A 119 -3.84 5.03 -0.03
CA VAL A 119 -4.49 5.18 -1.35
C VAL A 119 -3.72 6.12 -2.29
N PRO A 120 -3.45 7.39 -1.92
CA PRO A 120 -2.64 8.26 -2.76
C PRO A 120 -1.19 7.77 -2.88
N ALA A 121 -0.63 7.12 -1.85
CA ALA A 121 0.72 6.56 -1.91
C ALA A 121 0.87 5.46 -2.98
N VAL A 122 -0.07 4.50 -3.01
CA VAL A 122 -0.13 3.42 -4.01
C VAL A 122 -0.39 3.99 -5.41
N THR A 123 -1.20 5.04 -5.50
CA THR A 123 -1.44 5.75 -6.76
C THR A 123 -0.16 6.38 -7.30
N LEU A 124 0.61 7.09 -6.45
CA LEU A 124 1.90 7.67 -6.81
C LEU A 124 2.91 6.59 -7.25
N LEU A 125 2.99 5.48 -6.52
CA LEU A 125 3.83 4.34 -6.86
C LEU A 125 3.48 3.79 -8.25
N THR A 126 2.18 3.59 -8.51
CA THR A 126 1.69 3.07 -9.79
C THR A 126 2.00 4.02 -10.95
N LEU A 127 1.77 5.32 -10.77
CA LEU A 127 2.11 6.35 -11.75
C LEU A 127 3.62 6.43 -12.01
N GLY A 128 4.43 6.36 -10.95
CA GLY A 128 5.89 6.29 -11.02
C GLY A 128 6.35 5.10 -11.87
N MET A 129 5.76 3.92 -11.64
CA MET A 129 6.05 2.70 -12.39
C MET A 129 5.68 2.81 -13.88
N ILE A 130 4.53 3.40 -14.20
CA ILE A 130 4.08 3.62 -15.58
C ILE A 130 5.02 4.60 -16.29
N ARG A 131 5.37 5.73 -15.65
CA ARG A 131 6.30 6.72 -16.19
C ARG A 131 7.68 6.13 -16.47
N CYS A 132 8.21 5.34 -15.52
CA CYS A 132 9.50 4.68 -15.67
C CYS A 132 9.53 3.77 -16.92
N ARG A 133 8.48 2.97 -17.12
CA ARG A 133 8.37 2.09 -18.29
C ARG A 133 8.31 2.86 -19.61
N ARG A 134 7.57 3.97 -19.66
CA ARG A 134 7.46 4.79 -20.88
C ARG A 134 8.82 5.37 -21.29
N MET A 135 9.61 5.87 -20.33
CA MET A 135 10.94 6.41 -20.62
C MET A 135 11.90 5.35 -21.18
N HIS A 136 11.89 4.14 -20.62
CA HIS A 136 12.70 3.04 -21.14
C HIS A 136 12.29 2.60 -22.56
N SER A 137 10.99 2.62 -22.88
CA SER A 137 10.51 2.28 -24.22
C SER A 137 11.01 3.27 -25.27
N ILE A 138 10.95 4.57 -25.00
CA ILE A 138 11.34 5.63 -25.95
C ILE A 138 12.85 5.58 -26.24
N ARG A 139 13.68 5.34 -25.22
CA ARG A 139 15.14 5.27 -25.37
C ARG A 139 15.59 4.10 -26.25
N SER A 140 14.80 3.03 -26.35
CA SER A 140 15.11 1.87 -27.19
C SER A 140 14.79 2.05 -28.68
N THR A 141 14.02 3.07 -29.05
CA THR A 141 13.53 3.29 -30.42
C THR A 141 14.25 4.39 -31.19
N THR A 142 15.17 5.12 -30.56
CA THR A 142 16.06 6.08 -31.23
C THR A 142 17.39 5.40 -31.56
N PRO A 143 17.61 4.92 -32.79
CA PRO A 143 18.94 4.53 -33.25
C PRO A 143 19.80 5.79 -33.29
N GLY A 144 20.85 5.82 -32.48
CA GLY A 144 21.98 6.73 -32.65
C GLY A 144 22.95 6.16 -33.67
#